data_AF-A0A961MFZ4-F1
#
_entry.id   AF-A0A961MFZ4-F1
#
_cell.length_a   1.000
_cell.length_b   1.000
_cell.length_c   1.000
_cell.angle_alpha   90.00
_cell.angle_beta   90.00
_cell.angle_gamma   90.00
#
_symmetry.space_group_name_H-M   'P 1'
#
loop_
_entity.id
_entity.type
_entity.pdbx_description
1 polymer ?
#
loop_
_entity_poly.entity_id
_entity_poly.type
_entity_poly.pdbx_seq_one_letter_code
_entity_poly.pdbx_strand_id
1 'polypeptide(L)'
;LEPTVAMFLQGVMSNLVSTAVRLVPLGQTEGQAVLAHLSPLCARVAAQTAGLTPEDMTSTAFLSDIAAMRHETLTTRLFRS
;
A
#
# COMPACT_ATOMS: atom_id res chain seq x y z
N LEU A 1 15.06 12.85 5.84
CA LEU A 1 13.97 12.45 4.91
C LEU A 1 13.43 11.07 5.21
N GLU A 2 14.25 10.11 5.62
CA GLU A 2 13.82 8.74 5.96
C GLU A 2 12.57 8.64 6.86
N PRO A 3 12.46 9.32 8.03
CA PRO A 3 11.24 9.25 8.85
C PRO A 3 10.01 9.81 8.13
N THR A 4 10.17 10.80 7.25
CA THR A 4 9.10 11.34 6.41
C THR A 4 8.62 10.32 5.39
N VAL A 5 9.54 9.61 4.73
CA VAL A 5 9.21 8.53 3.78
C VAL A 5 8.51 7.38 4.50
N ALA A 6 9.00 6.96 5.66
CA ALA A 6 8.35 5.92 6.46
C ALA A 6 6.92 6.31 6.87
N MET A 7 6.70 7.56 7.29
CA MET A 7 5.37 8.07 7.63
C MET A 7 4.45 8.20 6.41
N PHE A 8 4.98 8.57 5.25
CA PHE A 8 4.23 8.56 3.99
C PHE A 8 3.76 7.14 3.64
N LEU A 9 4.66 6.16 3.68
CA LEU A 9 4.34 4.75 3.44
C LEU A 9 3.30 4.24 4.44
N GLN A 10 3.41 4.62 5.72
CA GLN A 10 2.41 4.29 6.74
C GLN A 10 1.03 4.87 6.40
N GLY A 11 0.97 6.10 5.87
CA GLY A 11 -0.26 6.72 5.37
C GLY A 11 -0.89 5.94 4.22
N VAL A 12 -0.08 5.50 3.24
CA VAL A 12 -0.52 4.66 2.12
C VAL A 12 -1.08 3.33 2.64
N MET A 13 -0.35 2.64 3.53
CA MET A 13 -0.81 1.37 4.12
C MET A 13 -2.11 1.55 4.91
N SER A 14 -2.25 2.64 5.66
CA SER A 14 -3.48 2.95 6.41
C SER A 14 -4.69 3.12 5.49
N ASN A 15 -4.51 3.73 4.31
CA ASN A 15 -5.57 3.85 3.32
C ASN A 15 -5.97 2.49 2.75
N LEU A 16 -5.00 1.65 2.37
CA LEU A 16 -5.26 0.31 1.84
C LEU A 16 -5.96 -0.59 2.87
N VAL A 17 -5.50 -0.58 4.13
CA VAL A 17 -6.12 -1.35 5.22
C VAL A 17 -7.52 -0.85 5.51
N SER A 18 -7.76 0.47 5.50
CA SER A 18 -9.11 1.03 5.65
C SER A 18 -10.07 0.51 4.56
N THR A 19 -9.58 0.34 3.34
CA THR A 19 -10.34 -0.26 2.24
C THR A 19 -10.55 -1.76 2.44
N ALA A 20 -9.53 -2.50 2.88
CA ALA A 20 -9.64 -3.93 3.16
C ALA A 20 -10.66 -4.23 4.28
N VAL A 21 -10.70 -3.42 5.33
CA VAL A 21 -11.70 -3.53 6.42
C VAL A 21 -13.13 -3.43 5.89
N ARG A 22 -13.38 -2.61 4.86
CA ARG A 22 -14.71 -2.47 4.25
C ARG A 22 -15.06 -3.60 3.28
N LEU A 23 -14.08 -4.28 2.68
CA LEU A 23 -14.28 -5.24 1.58
C LEU A 23 -14.07 -6.71 1.98
N VAL A 24 -13.21 -7.01 2.95
CA VAL A 24 -12.72 -8.37 3.30
C VAL A 24 -13.31 -8.85 4.65
N PRO A 25 -14.51 -8.39 5.00
CA PRO A 25 -15.08 -8.37 6.38
C PRO A 25 -14.11 -8.38 7.58
N LEU A 26 -12.99 -7.65 7.53
CA LEU A 26 -12.08 -7.56 8.68
C LEU A 26 -12.64 -6.64 9.76
N GLY A 27 -12.45 -7.00 11.03
CA GLY A 27 -12.74 -6.14 12.17
C GLY A 27 -11.75 -4.97 12.31
N GLN A 28 -12.15 -3.93 13.05
CA GLN A 28 -11.29 -2.77 13.33
C GLN A 28 -9.99 -3.17 14.05
N THR A 29 -10.09 -4.07 15.04
CA THR A 29 -8.92 -4.61 15.76
C THR A 29 -7.97 -5.35 14.84
N GLU A 30 -8.51 -6.13 13.90
CA GLU A 30 -7.70 -6.84 12.90
C GLU A 30 -7.02 -5.87 11.94
N GLY A 31 -7.72 -4.81 11.52
CA GLY A 31 -7.13 -3.73 10.72
C GLY A 31 -5.95 -3.05 11.43
N GLN A 32 -6.09 -2.73 12.72
CA GLN A 32 -4.99 -2.18 13.52
C GLN A 32 -3.85 -3.19 13.69
N ALA A 33 -4.15 -4.48 13.86
CA ALA A 33 -3.15 -5.53 13.90
C ALA A 33 -2.35 -5.59 12.60
N VAL A 34 -3.02 -5.54 11.44
CA VAL A 34 -2.36 -5.50 10.13
C VAL A 34 -1.44 -4.28 10.01
N LEU A 35 -1.91 -3.09 10.41
CA LEU A 35 -1.08 -1.87 10.39
C LEU A 35 0.15 -1.97 11.28
N ALA A 36 0.03 -2.55 12.47
CA ALA A 36 1.16 -2.78 13.37
C ALA A 36 2.19 -3.74 12.73
N HIS A 37 1.72 -4.79 12.05
CA HIS A 37 2.60 -5.74 11.35
C HIS A 37 3.28 -5.13 10.11
N LEU A 38 2.65 -4.17 9.45
CA LEU A 38 3.20 -3.48 8.27
C LEU A 38 4.17 -2.34 8.63
N SER A 39 4.08 -1.77 9.83
CA SER A 39 4.94 -0.65 10.26
C SER A 39 6.45 -0.93 10.11
N PRO A 40 6.99 -2.11 10.51
CA PRO A 40 8.38 -2.44 10.25
C PRO A 40 8.74 -2.51 8.76
N LEU A 41 7.81 -2.90 7.88
CA LEU A 41 8.04 -2.93 6.43
C LEU A 41 8.17 -1.51 5.88
N CYS A 42 7.32 -0.57 6.33
CA CYS A 42 7.42 0.85 5.95
C CYS A 42 8.80 1.43 6.29
N ALA A 43 9.31 1.14 7.50
CA ALA A 43 10.64 1.57 7.92
C ALA A 43 11.76 0.95 7.05
N ARG A 44 11.69 -0.36 6.78
CA ARG A 44 12.67 -1.03 5.92
C ARG A 44 12.70 -0.49 4.50
N VAL A 45 11.53 -0.27 3.88
CA VAL A 45 11.44 0.27 2.52
C VAL A 45 11.97 1.71 2.48
N ALA A 46 11.66 2.53 3.48
CA ALA A 46 12.21 3.88 3.59
C ALA A 46 13.75 3.87 3.67
N ALA A 47 14.33 2.97 4.47
CA ALA A 47 15.79 2.82 4.55
C ALA A 47 16.41 2.29 3.25
N GLN A 48 15.78 1.30 2.60
CA GLN A 48 16.26 0.71 1.34
C GLN A 48 16.22 1.69 0.16
N THR A 49 15.32 2.67 0.22
CA THR A 49 15.17 3.70 -0.83
C THR A 49 15.98 4.95 -0.54
N ALA A 50 16.68 4.99 0.61
CA ALA A 50 17.52 6.12 0.96
C ALA A 50 18.72 6.23 0.00
N GLY A 51 18.79 7.33 -0.74
CA GLY A 51 19.88 7.60 -1.68
C GLY A 51 19.67 7.04 -3.09
N LEU A 52 18.53 6.39 -3.36
CA LEU A 52 18.16 6.04 -4.73
C LEU A 52 17.84 7.29 -5.55
N THR A 53 18.11 7.18 -6.84
CA THR A 53 17.92 8.21 -7.86
C THR A 53 16.75 7.84 -8.78
N PRO A 54 16.22 8.78 -9.58
CA PRO A 54 15.19 8.46 -10.57
C PRO A 54 15.60 7.35 -11.55
N GLU A 55 16.90 7.20 -11.83
CA GLU A 55 17.46 6.16 -12.70
C GLU A 55 17.32 4.75 -12.10
N ASP A 56 17.15 4.63 -10.79
CA ASP A 56 16.93 3.36 -10.09
C ASP A 56 15.44 2.93 -10.08
N MET A 57 14.54 3.76 -10.62
CA MET A 57 13.11 3.45 -10.66
C MET A 57 12.82 2.29 -11.62
N THR A 58 12.01 1.35 -11.15
CA THR A 58 11.53 0.22 -11.95
C THR A 58 10.00 0.17 -11.97
N SER A 59 9.42 -0.45 -12.99
CA SER A 59 7.97 -0.62 -13.14
C SER A 59 7.62 -2.10 -13.24
N THR A 60 7.92 -2.86 -12.19
CA THR A 60 7.76 -4.33 -12.17
C THR A 60 6.77 -4.78 -11.11
N ALA A 61 5.53 -4.29 -11.17
CA ALA A 61 4.45 -4.63 -10.24
C ALA A 61 3.34 -5.46 -10.92
N PHE A 62 3.71 -6.47 -11.71
CA PHE A 62 2.81 -7.17 -12.64
C PHE A 62 1.46 -7.59 -12.05
N LEU A 63 1.43 -8.11 -10.81
CA LEU A 63 0.18 -8.51 -10.17
C LEU A 63 -0.73 -7.30 -9.87
N SER A 64 -0.14 -6.19 -9.42
CA SER A 64 -0.86 -4.93 -9.19
C SER A 64 -1.37 -4.36 -10.51
N ASP A 65 -0.54 -4.38 -11.56
CA ASP A 65 -0.91 -3.86 -12.89
C ASP A 65 -2.08 -4.66 -13.48
N ILE A 66 -2.02 -6.00 -13.40
CA ILE A 66 -3.12 -6.87 -13.84
C ILE A 66 -4.39 -6.65 -13.01
N ALA A 67 -4.26 -6.47 -11.69
CA ALA A 67 -5.41 -6.18 -10.84
C ALA A 67 -6.07 -4.84 -11.20
N ALA A 68 -5.28 -3.81 -11.52
CA ALA A 68 -5.78 -2.51 -11.98
C ALA A 68 -6.52 -2.63 -13.32
N MET A 69 -5.93 -3.34 -14.31
CA MET A 69 -6.59 -3.59 -15.61
C MET A 69 -7.92 -4.35 -15.44
N ARG A 70 -7.98 -5.32 -14.52
CA ARG A 70 -9.24 -6.00 -14.20
C ARG A 70 -10.24 -5.07 -13.53
N HIS A 71 -9.77 -4.24 -12.59
CA HIS A 71 -10.61 -3.29 -11.86
C HIS A 71 -11.31 -2.28 -12.78
N GLU A 72 -10.63 -1.84 -13.84
CA GLU A 72 -11.21 -0.98 -14.88
C GLU A 72 -12.46 -1.59 -15.51
N THR A 73 -12.45 -2.90 -15.75
CA THR A 73 -13.54 -3.64 -16.41
C THR A 73 -14.63 -4.18 -15.46
N LEU A 74 -14.56 -3.89 -14.16
CA LEU A 74 -15.56 -4.36 -13.20
C LEU A 74 -16.91 -3.66 -13.41
N THR A 75 -17.97 -4.45 -13.55
CA THR A 75 -19.35 -3.95 -13.71
C THR A 75 -19.82 -3.15 -12.49
N THR A 76 -19.41 -3.55 -11.29
CA THR A 76 -19.73 -2.88 -10.03
C THR A 76 -18.44 -2.46 -9.35
N ARG A 77 -18.27 -1.14 -9.16
CA ARG A 77 -17.09 -0.55 -8.51
C ARG A 77 -17.50 0.28 -7.31
N LEU A 78 -16.97 -0.06 -6.14
CA LEU A 78 -17.15 0.71 -4.90
C LEU A 78 -16.09 1.82 -4.75
N PHE A 79 -14.97 1.70 -5.44
CA PHE A 79 -13.85 2.66 -5.42
C PHE A 79 -13.51 3.13 -6.84
N ARG A 80 -12.98 4.36 -6.95
CA ARG A 80 -12.70 5.05 -8.23
C ARG A 80 -11.32 4.74 -8.84
N SER A 81 -10.46 3.98 -8.13
CA SER A 81 -9.14 3.55 -8.61
C SER A 81 -9.21 2.69 -9.86
#